data_AF-A0A522QWG5-F1
#
_entry.id   AF-A0A522QWG5-F1
#
_cell.length_a   1.000
_cell.length_b   1.000
_cell.length_c   1.000
_cell.angle_alpha   90.00
_cell.angle_beta   90.00
_cell.angle_gamma   90.00
#
_symmetry.space_group_name_H-M   'P 1'
#
loop_
_entity.id
_entity.type
_entity.pdbx_description
1 polymer ?
#
loop_
_entity_poly.entity_id
_entity_poly.type
_entity_poly.pdbx_seq_one_letter_code
_entity_poly.pdbx_strand_id
1 'polypeptide(L)'
;ALLKVGWPAEDLAGYVDGEAHPIELDQSDWQLRDYQQQAVDMFWEGGSGVVVLPCGAGKTLVGAAAMAQAKATTLILVTNTVAGRQWKRELMARTSLTEEEIGEYSGEKKEIRPVTIATYQIMTTRRNGEYRHLELFDSRDWGLIVYDEVHLLPAPIFRLTADLQSRRRLGLTATLIREDGREGDVFSLIGPKRYDAPWKDIENQGWIAPAECVEVRVTLTDAERMAYATAEPEDRYRLAATAHTKLAVISSIVERHPDDQILVIGAYLDQLEEVAAHLGGGTPGTEGVVTGVPVIQGSTPNKERERLFDEFRRGEQRVLVVSKVANFSIDLPEAAVAVQISGTFGSRQEEAQRLGRVLRPKHDGRQAHFYTVVARDTLDSDYAAHRQRFLAEQGYAYTIVDADDLLRPL
;
A
#
# COMPACT_ATOMS: atom_id res chain seq x y z
N ALA A 1 -17.48 -25.08 3.00
CA ALA A 1 -18.91 -25.36 3.27
C ALA A 1 -19.23 -25.24 4.75
N LEU A 2 -18.50 -25.91 5.64
CA LEU A 2 -18.74 -25.93 7.10
C LEU A 2 -18.67 -24.55 7.80
N LEU A 3 -17.74 -23.68 7.38
CA LEU A 3 -17.61 -22.29 7.85
C LEU A 3 -18.88 -21.45 7.63
N LYS A 4 -19.62 -21.70 6.54
CA LYS A 4 -20.89 -20.99 6.23
C LYS A 4 -22.07 -21.47 7.07
N VAL A 5 -21.93 -22.60 7.76
CA VAL A 5 -22.99 -23.21 8.59
C VAL A 5 -22.67 -23.06 10.09
N GLY A 6 -21.62 -22.29 10.45
CA GLY A 6 -21.23 -22.04 11.85
C GLY A 6 -20.40 -23.14 12.51
N TRP A 7 -19.86 -24.08 11.72
CA TRP A 7 -19.00 -25.16 12.22
C TRP A 7 -17.59 -24.97 11.63
N PRO A 8 -16.74 -24.12 12.21
CA PRO A 8 -15.35 -24.03 11.78
C PRO A 8 -14.67 -25.39 12.03
N ALA A 9 -13.95 -25.90 11.02
CA ALA A 9 -13.10 -27.07 11.23
C ALA A 9 -11.89 -26.63 12.06
N GLU A 10 -11.70 -27.27 13.21
CA GLU A 10 -10.53 -27.08 14.05
C GLU A 10 -9.48 -28.10 13.62
N ASP A 11 -8.38 -27.63 13.03
CA ASP A 11 -7.29 -28.48 12.59
C ASP A 11 -6.39 -28.84 13.79
N LEU A 12 -6.53 -30.08 14.27
CA LEU A 12 -5.75 -30.64 15.37
C LEU A 12 -4.48 -31.36 14.87
N ALA A 13 -4.25 -31.42 13.55
CA ALA A 13 -3.00 -31.95 13.03
C ALA A 13 -1.88 -30.95 13.36
N GLY A 14 -0.81 -31.44 13.97
CA GLY A 14 0.39 -30.65 14.19
C GLY A 14 1.00 -30.19 12.86
N TYR A 15 1.82 -29.14 12.92
CA TYR A 15 2.52 -28.64 11.75
C TYR A 15 3.74 -29.48 11.41
N VAL A 16 4.03 -29.60 10.11
CA VAL A 16 5.32 -30.14 9.64
C VAL A 16 6.35 -29.02 9.75
N ASP A 17 7.41 -29.24 10.53
CA ASP A 17 8.44 -28.23 10.83
C ASP A 17 9.28 -27.84 9.60
N GLY A 18 9.32 -28.69 8.57
CA GLY A 18 10.09 -28.49 7.35
C GLY A 18 11.61 -28.67 7.52
N GLU A 19 12.38 -28.32 6.49
CA GLU A 19 13.84 -28.32 6.49
C GLU A 19 14.34 -27.20 7.43
N ALA A 20 15.15 -27.58 8.41
CA ALA A 20 15.75 -26.64 9.36
C ALA A 20 16.73 -25.69 8.66
N HIS A 21 16.65 -24.41 9.00
CA HIS A 21 17.54 -23.37 8.50
C HIS A 21 17.72 -22.31 9.61
N PRO A 22 18.91 -22.19 10.21
CA PRO A 22 19.15 -21.22 11.27
C PRO A 22 18.97 -19.79 10.79
N ILE A 23 18.06 -19.06 11.44
CA ILE A 23 17.83 -17.63 11.22
C ILE A 23 17.76 -16.98 12.59
N GLU A 24 18.54 -15.94 12.82
CA GLU A 24 18.50 -15.13 14.04
C GLU A 24 18.23 -13.67 13.68
N LEU A 25 17.56 -12.95 14.58
CA LEU A 25 17.43 -11.50 14.44
C LEU A 25 18.73 -10.84 14.91
N ASP A 26 19.27 -9.94 14.09
CA ASP A 26 20.39 -9.09 14.51
C ASP A 26 19.82 -7.87 15.24
N GLN A 27 19.66 -7.97 16.55
CA GLN A 27 19.10 -6.90 17.41
C GLN A 27 20.19 -6.04 18.08
N SER A 28 21.36 -5.92 17.46
CA SER A 28 22.47 -5.11 18.00
C SER A 28 22.09 -3.64 18.19
N ASP A 29 21.49 -3.03 17.17
CA ASP A 29 21.15 -1.59 17.13
C ASP A 29 19.64 -1.31 17.16
N TRP A 30 18.80 -2.34 17.24
CA TRP A 30 17.35 -2.22 17.25
C TRP A 30 16.70 -3.40 17.97
N GLN A 31 15.45 -3.22 18.42
CA GLN A 31 14.66 -4.29 19.03
C GLN A 31 13.24 -4.27 18.47
N LEU A 32 12.56 -5.41 18.51
CA LEU A 32 11.13 -5.48 18.21
C LEU A 32 10.34 -4.63 19.22
N ARG A 33 9.27 -4.00 18.73
CA ARG A 33 8.31 -3.30 19.58
C ARG A 33 7.40 -4.32 20.26
N ASP A 34 6.85 -3.98 21.43
CA ASP A 34 6.01 -4.90 22.21
C ASP A 34 4.87 -5.52 21.41
N TYR A 35 4.15 -4.71 20.62
CA TYR A 35 3.07 -5.18 19.76
C TYR A 35 3.56 -6.11 18.64
N GLN A 36 4.80 -5.94 18.17
CA GLN A 36 5.40 -6.81 17.15
C GLN A 36 5.75 -8.16 17.76
N GLN A 37 6.32 -8.18 18.97
CA GLN A 37 6.59 -9.41 19.70
C GLN A 37 5.30 -10.16 20.01
N GLN A 38 4.27 -9.46 20.51
CA GLN A 38 2.95 -10.05 20.75
C GLN A 38 2.33 -10.64 19.47
N ALA A 39 2.48 -9.96 18.33
CA ALA A 39 2.01 -10.48 17.05
C ALA A 39 2.71 -11.79 16.65
N VAL A 40 4.02 -11.89 16.89
CA VAL A 40 4.81 -13.11 16.63
C VAL A 40 4.38 -14.24 17.57
N ASP A 41 4.22 -13.95 18.86
CA ASP A 41 3.85 -14.95 19.87
C ASP A 41 2.45 -15.51 19.58
N MET A 42 1.47 -14.65 19.33
CA MET A 42 0.09 -15.03 18.98
C MET A 42 0.02 -15.83 17.67
N PHE A 43 0.83 -15.47 16.68
CA PHE A 43 0.97 -16.28 15.47
C PHE A 43 1.58 -17.64 15.78
N TRP A 44 2.65 -17.69 16.57
CA TRP A 44 3.40 -18.91 16.83
C TRP A 44 2.58 -19.95 17.61
N GLU A 45 1.84 -19.51 18.63
CA GLU A 45 0.89 -20.34 19.39
C GLU A 45 -0.23 -20.88 18.50
N GLY A 46 -0.72 -20.07 17.58
CA GLY A 46 -1.76 -20.47 16.63
C GLY A 46 -1.28 -21.30 15.44
N GLY A 47 0.01 -21.22 15.13
CA GLY A 47 0.74 -21.88 14.04
C GLY A 47 0.39 -21.49 12.60
N SER A 48 -0.86 -21.13 12.34
CA SER A 48 -1.30 -20.58 11.06
C SER A 48 -2.35 -19.49 11.28
N GLY A 49 -2.21 -18.37 10.56
CA GLY A 49 -3.20 -17.31 10.55
C GLY A 49 -2.67 -15.95 10.10
N VAL A 50 -3.54 -14.95 10.18
CA VAL A 50 -3.30 -13.61 9.66
C VAL A 50 -2.99 -12.63 10.80
N VAL A 51 -1.89 -11.91 10.65
CA VAL A 51 -1.49 -10.76 11.48
C VAL A 51 -1.82 -9.49 10.72
N VAL A 52 -2.72 -8.69 11.30
CA VAL A 52 -3.13 -7.39 10.75
C VAL A 52 -2.35 -6.30 11.45
N LEU A 53 -1.50 -5.63 10.69
CA LEU A 53 -0.68 -4.53 11.18
C LEU A 53 -0.71 -3.38 10.18
N PRO A 54 -0.92 -2.14 10.61
CA PRO A 54 -0.95 -1.00 9.74
C PRO A 54 0.38 -0.77 9.00
N CYS A 55 0.34 0.01 7.93
CA CYS A 55 1.56 0.43 7.25
C CYS A 55 2.50 1.19 8.20
N GLY A 56 3.81 1.01 8.02
CA GLY A 56 4.82 1.58 8.92
C GLY A 56 4.95 0.86 10.28
N ALA A 57 4.02 -0.02 10.65
CA ALA A 57 4.10 -0.78 11.90
C ALA A 57 5.12 -1.93 11.88
N GLY A 58 5.82 -2.15 10.75
CA GLY A 58 6.87 -3.16 10.64
C GLY A 58 6.37 -4.59 10.37
N LYS A 59 5.42 -4.76 9.43
CA LYS A 59 4.98 -6.10 8.95
C LYS A 59 6.16 -7.00 8.58
N THR A 60 7.13 -6.46 7.84
CA THR A 60 8.35 -7.18 7.44
C THR A 60 9.19 -7.62 8.64
N LEU A 61 9.29 -6.82 9.70
CA LEU A 61 10.00 -7.19 10.93
C LEU A 61 9.29 -8.33 11.66
N VAL A 62 7.96 -8.32 11.71
CA VAL A 62 7.17 -9.43 12.27
C VAL A 62 7.36 -10.71 11.45
N GLY A 63 7.43 -10.61 10.12
CA GLY A 63 7.77 -11.73 9.27
C GLY A 63 9.17 -12.27 9.54
N ALA A 64 10.18 -11.40 9.62
CA ALA A 64 11.56 -11.78 9.94
C ALA A 64 11.67 -12.43 11.34
N ALA A 65 10.92 -11.92 12.32
CA ALA A 65 10.87 -12.48 13.67
C ALA A 65 10.19 -13.86 13.69
N ALA A 66 9.10 -14.04 12.93
CA ALA A 66 8.46 -15.34 12.76
C ALA A 66 9.41 -16.35 12.09
N MET A 67 10.23 -15.91 11.12
CA MET A 67 11.27 -16.72 10.50
C MET A 67 12.35 -17.14 11.50
N ALA A 68 12.82 -16.20 12.33
CA ALA A 68 13.80 -16.48 13.38
C ALA A 68 13.26 -17.41 14.48
N GLN A 69 11.95 -17.34 14.76
CA GLN A 69 11.28 -18.28 15.66
C GLN A 69 11.13 -19.67 15.01
N ALA A 70 10.85 -19.72 13.70
CA ALA A 70 10.69 -20.96 12.95
C ALA A 70 12.00 -21.74 12.74
N LYS A 71 13.11 -21.04 12.51
CA LYS A 71 14.44 -21.63 12.21
C LYS A 71 14.35 -22.70 11.12
N ALA A 72 13.58 -22.40 10.09
CA ALA A 72 13.29 -23.31 8.98
C ALA A 72 13.33 -22.56 7.64
N THR A 73 13.46 -23.33 6.56
CA THR A 73 13.36 -22.80 5.20
C THR A 73 12.02 -22.08 5.03
N THR A 74 12.06 -20.92 4.38
CA THR A 74 10.90 -20.02 4.30
C THR A 74 10.61 -19.63 2.86
N LEU A 75 9.35 -19.75 2.46
CA LEU A 75 8.83 -19.20 1.21
C LEU A 75 8.05 -17.91 1.49
N ILE A 76 8.47 -16.80 0.90
CA ILE A 76 7.81 -15.50 1.05
C ILE A 76 7.13 -15.14 -0.27
N LEU A 77 5.81 -14.98 -0.25
CA LEU A 77 5.01 -14.62 -1.40
C LEU A 77 4.65 -13.14 -1.34
N VAL A 78 5.04 -12.39 -2.37
CA VAL A 78 4.89 -10.93 -2.46
C VAL A 78 4.10 -10.51 -3.70
N THR A 79 3.65 -9.26 -3.72
CA THR A 79 2.82 -8.72 -4.81
C THR A 79 3.60 -8.49 -6.10
N ASN A 80 4.82 -7.98 -6.01
CA ASN A 80 5.66 -7.62 -7.15
C ASN A 80 7.16 -7.71 -6.80
N THR A 81 8.02 -7.53 -7.81
CA THR A 81 9.49 -7.63 -7.66
C THR A 81 10.07 -6.53 -6.77
N VAL A 82 9.45 -5.36 -6.69
CA VAL A 82 9.94 -4.26 -5.84
C VAL A 82 9.70 -4.58 -4.36
N ALA A 83 8.51 -5.07 -4.01
CA ALA A 83 8.23 -5.59 -2.67
C ALA A 83 9.21 -6.71 -2.31
N GLY A 84 9.51 -7.61 -3.26
CA GLY A 84 10.48 -8.68 -3.03
C GLY A 84 11.90 -8.18 -2.76
N ARG A 85 12.37 -7.15 -3.47
CA ARG A 85 13.67 -6.51 -3.23
C ARG A 85 13.70 -5.78 -1.88
N GLN A 86 12.59 -5.16 -1.46
CA GLN A 86 12.47 -4.54 -0.15
C GLN A 86 12.58 -5.60 0.97
N TRP A 87 11.87 -6.71 0.83
CA TRP A 87 12.00 -7.87 1.74
C TRP A 87 13.44 -8.36 1.82
N LYS A 88 14.11 -8.58 0.68
CA LYS A 88 15.52 -9.00 0.66
C LYS A 88 16.41 -8.03 1.44
N ARG A 89 16.25 -6.73 1.22
CA ARG A 89 17.04 -5.69 1.91
C ARG A 89 16.81 -5.73 3.42
N GLU A 90 15.56 -5.79 3.86
CA GLU A 90 15.24 -5.84 5.29
C GLU A 90 15.75 -7.12 5.94
N LEU A 91 15.61 -8.28 5.28
CA LEU A 91 16.15 -9.54 5.82
C LEU A 91 17.67 -9.47 6.02
N MET A 92 18.42 -9.00 5.01
CA MET A 92 19.87 -8.84 5.15
C MET A 92 20.27 -7.81 6.21
N ALA A 93 19.44 -6.79 6.47
CA ALA A 93 19.73 -5.74 7.44
C ALA A 93 19.32 -6.10 8.88
N ARG A 94 18.40 -7.05 9.06
CA ARG A 94 17.72 -7.31 10.34
C ARG A 94 17.92 -8.74 10.84
N THR A 95 18.56 -9.60 10.06
CA THR A 95 18.75 -11.02 10.40
C THR A 95 20.17 -11.47 10.11
N SER A 96 20.51 -12.68 10.58
CA SER A 96 21.78 -13.35 10.30
C SER A 96 21.92 -13.86 8.86
N LEU A 97 20.90 -13.68 8.01
CA LEU A 97 20.88 -14.21 6.64
C LEU A 97 21.88 -13.47 5.74
N THR A 98 22.60 -14.25 4.93
CA THR A 98 23.48 -13.73 3.88
C THR A 98 22.76 -13.64 2.54
N GLU A 99 23.34 -12.87 1.61
CA GLU A 99 22.78 -12.73 0.26
C GLU A 99 22.65 -14.08 -0.48
N GLU A 100 23.54 -15.03 -0.22
CA GLU A 100 23.52 -16.36 -0.86
C GLU A 100 22.40 -17.26 -0.34
N GLU A 101 21.82 -16.96 0.82
CA GLU A 101 20.74 -17.73 1.42
C GLU A 101 19.36 -17.27 0.94
N ILE A 102 19.29 -16.10 0.28
CA ILE A 102 18.04 -15.47 -0.17
C ILE A 102 17.92 -15.52 -1.70
N GLY A 103 16.99 -16.33 -2.20
CA GLY A 103 16.66 -16.48 -3.62
C GLY A 103 15.51 -15.58 -4.07
N GLU A 104 15.56 -15.12 -5.31
CA GLU A 104 14.45 -14.41 -5.98
C GLU A 104 13.81 -15.31 -7.05
N TYR A 105 12.49 -15.51 -6.94
CA TYR A 105 11.68 -16.26 -7.89
C TYR A 105 10.61 -15.38 -8.53
N SER A 106 11.00 -14.72 -9.61
CA SER A 106 10.20 -13.77 -10.39
C SER A 106 10.23 -14.11 -11.88
N GLY A 107 9.53 -13.31 -12.71
CA GLY A 107 9.58 -13.50 -14.16
C GLY A 107 11.00 -13.34 -14.73
N GLU A 108 11.86 -12.58 -14.06
CA GLU A 108 13.22 -12.24 -14.48
C GLU A 108 14.28 -13.19 -13.91
N LYS A 109 14.10 -13.65 -12.66
CA LYS A 109 15.05 -14.51 -11.94
C LYS A 109 14.37 -15.74 -11.38
N LYS A 110 15.06 -16.89 -11.39
CA LYS A 110 14.51 -18.17 -10.92
C LYS A 110 15.51 -18.86 -10.00
N GLU A 111 15.73 -18.24 -8.84
CA GLU A 111 16.68 -18.72 -7.84
C GLU A 111 15.91 -19.25 -6.64
N ILE A 112 16.11 -20.53 -6.33
CA ILE A 112 15.51 -21.18 -5.16
C ILE A 112 16.64 -21.40 -4.14
N ARG A 113 16.46 -20.85 -2.94
CA ARG A 113 17.40 -20.89 -1.82
C ARG A 113 16.64 -21.22 -0.52
N PRO A 114 17.31 -21.47 0.63
CA PRO A 114 16.64 -21.75 1.90
C PRO A 114 15.60 -20.70 2.30
N VAL A 115 15.83 -19.43 1.97
CA VAL A 115 14.81 -18.38 1.99
C VAL A 115 14.54 -17.97 0.55
N THR A 116 13.31 -18.13 0.07
CA THR A 116 12.95 -17.76 -1.32
C THR A 116 11.82 -16.76 -1.34
N ILE A 117 12.00 -15.66 -2.08
CA ILE A 117 11.00 -14.61 -2.25
C ILE A 117 10.40 -14.73 -3.66
N ALA A 118 9.10 -14.95 -3.76
CA ALA A 118 8.41 -15.17 -5.03
C ALA A 118 7.20 -14.25 -5.21
N THR A 119 6.96 -13.82 -6.45
CA THR A 119 5.78 -12.98 -6.75
C THR A 119 4.51 -13.81 -6.93
N TYR A 120 3.33 -13.32 -6.55
CA TYR A 120 2.07 -14.04 -6.82
C TYR A 120 1.83 -14.31 -8.31
N GLN A 121 2.22 -13.39 -9.18
CA GLN A 121 1.96 -13.49 -10.63
C GLN A 121 2.62 -14.72 -11.25
N ILE A 122 3.85 -15.07 -10.86
CA ILE A 122 4.55 -16.22 -11.43
C ILE A 122 3.81 -17.53 -11.14
N MET A 123 3.17 -17.61 -9.98
CA MET A 123 2.40 -18.78 -9.54
C MET A 123 1.09 -18.94 -10.32
N THR A 124 0.52 -17.82 -10.81
CA THR A 124 -0.71 -17.83 -11.62
C THR A 124 -0.47 -17.95 -13.12
N THR A 125 0.78 -17.87 -13.58
CA THR A 125 1.11 -17.90 -15.00
C THR A 125 0.87 -19.30 -15.58
N ARG A 126 -0.04 -19.39 -16.55
CA ARG A 126 -0.39 -20.64 -17.25
C ARG A 126 0.38 -20.73 -18.57
N ARG A 127 0.89 -21.92 -18.90
CA ARG A 127 1.38 -22.24 -20.25
C ARG A 127 0.85 -23.62 -20.62
N ASN A 128 0.19 -23.74 -21.77
CA ASN A 128 -0.48 -24.97 -22.21
C ASN A 128 -1.53 -25.52 -21.22
N GLY A 129 -2.17 -24.66 -20.43
CA GLY A 129 -3.22 -25.06 -19.47
C GLY A 129 -2.72 -25.51 -18.10
N GLU A 130 -1.42 -25.68 -17.91
CA GLU A 130 -0.81 -26.09 -16.63
C GLU A 130 -0.11 -24.91 -15.91
N TYR A 131 -0.12 -24.95 -14.58
CA TYR A 131 0.58 -24.00 -13.73
C TYR A 131 2.04 -24.44 -13.59
N ARG A 132 2.94 -23.77 -14.31
CA ARG A 132 4.34 -24.21 -14.45
C ARG A 132 5.18 -24.11 -13.17
N HIS A 133 4.73 -23.30 -12.23
CA HIS A 133 5.52 -22.94 -11.05
C HIS A 133 4.98 -23.55 -9.75
N LEU A 134 4.06 -24.53 -9.86
CA LEU A 134 3.67 -25.37 -8.74
C LEU A 134 4.88 -26.06 -8.10
N GLU A 135 5.86 -26.44 -8.92
CA GLU A 135 7.13 -27.01 -8.47
C GLU A 135 7.83 -26.16 -7.41
N LEU A 136 7.59 -24.85 -7.32
CA LEU A 136 8.19 -24.02 -6.27
C LEU A 136 7.72 -24.46 -4.87
N PHE A 137 6.44 -24.81 -4.72
CA PHE A 137 5.90 -25.28 -3.44
C PHE A 137 6.47 -26.63 -3.03
N ASP A 138 6.81 -27.46 -4.01
CA ASP A 138 7.41 -28.78 -3.80
C ASP A 138 8.95 -28.76 -3.88
N SER A 139 9.56 -27.63 -4.24
CA SER A 139 11.00 -27.52 -4.48
C SER A 139 11.84 -27.68 -3.22
N ARG A 140 11.25 -27.41 -2.06
CA ARG A 140 11.84 -27.57 -0.73
C ARG A 140 10.76 -27.92 0.29
N ASP A 141 11.21 -28.51 1.39
CA ASP A 141 10.38 -28.78 2.55
C ASP A 141 10.21 -27.50 3.38
N TRP A 142 9.51 -26.49 2.84
CA TRP A 142 9.29 -25.20 3.49
C TRP A 142 8.67 -25.33 4.88
N GLY A 143 9.37 -24.91 5.94
CA GLY A 143 8.81 -24.91 7.30
C GLY A 143 7.85 -23.76 7.58
N LEU A 144 8.03 -22.65 6.88
CA LEU A 144 7.18 -21.46 7.00
C LEU A 144 6.83 -20.90 5.61
N ILE A 145 5.56 -20.51 5.44
CA ILE A 145 5.11 -19.75 4.28
C ILE A 145 4.60 -18.40 4.78
N VAL A 146 5.18 -17.32 4.25
CA VAL A 146 4.77 -15.95 4.53
C VAL A 146 4.04 -15.41 3.31
N TYR A 147 2.82 -14.94 3.49
CA TYR A 147 2.03 -14.27 2.47
C TYR A 147 1.98 -12.78 2.81
N ASP A 148 2.61 -11.94 1.99
CA ASP A 148 2.57 -10.48 2.15
C ASP A 148 1.40 -9.88 1.36
N GLU A 149 0.81 -8.83 1.92
CA GLU A 149 -0.42 -8.18 1.45
C GLU A 149 -1.51 -9.19 1.06
N VAL A 150 -1.92 -10.04 2.02
CA VAL A 150 -2.86 -11.16 1.77
C VAL A 150 -4.18 -10.76 1.13
N HIS A 151 -4.58 -9.49 1.26
CA HIS A 151 -5.78 -8.96 0.62
C HIS A 151 -5.70 -8.94 -0.91
N LEU A 152 -4.50 -9.00 -1.49
CA LEU A 152 -4.26 -9.04 -2.93
C LEU A 152 -4.12 -10.47 -3.47
N LEU A 153 -4.32 -11.49 -2.63
CA LEU A 153 -4.17 -12.90 -3.03
C LEU A 153 -5.10 -13.26 -4.21
N PRO A 154 -4.55 -13.68 -5.36
CA PRO A 154 -5.35 -14.10 -6.50
C PRO A 154 -6.16 -15.35 -6.21
N ALA A 155 -7.40 -15.39 -6.72
CA ALA A 155 -8.29 -16.54 -6.57
C ALA A 155 -7.68 -17.92 -6.96
N PRO A 156 -6.83 -18.04 -7.99
CA PRO A 156 -6.19 -19.31 -8.35
C PRO A 156 -5.23 -19.87 -7.29
N ILE A 157 -4.57 -19.02 -6.50
CA ILE A 157 -3.59 -19.45 -5.49
C ILE A 157 -4.27 -20.27 -4.39
N PHE A 158 -5.52 -19.99 -4.05
CA PHE A 158 -6.30 -20.76 -3.07
C PHE A 158 -6.43 -22.24 -3.43
N ARG A 159 -6.44 -22.58 -4.73
CA ARG A 159 -6.56 -23.98 -5.17
C ARG A 159 -5.21 -24.69 -5.20
N LEU A 160 -4.13 -23.94 -5.39
CA LEU A 160 -2.76 -24.47 -5.59
C LEU A 160 -2.02 -24.72 -4.26
N THR A 161 -2.61 -24.32 -3.15
CA THR A 161 -2.01 -24.34 -1.81
C THR A 161 -2.66 -25.36 -0.88
N ALA A 162 -3.51 -26.25 -1.42
CA ALA A 162 -4.16 -27.32 -0.66
C ALA A 162 -3.14 -28.29 -0.04
N ASP A 163 -2.02 -28.56 -0.73
CA ASP A 163 -0.96 -29.45 -0.24
C ASP A 163 -0.07 -28.79 0.81
N LEU A 164 -0.13 -27.46 0.95
CA LEU A 164 0.62 -26.68 1.93
C LEU A 164 -0.12 -26.53 3.28
N GLN A 165 -1.30 -27.15 3.41
CA GLN A 165 -2.16 -27.00 4.59
C GLN A 165 -1.53 -27.52 5.89
N SER A 166 -0.53 -28.41 5.79
CA SER A 166 0.22 -28.94 6.94
C SER A 166 1.40 -28.08 7.41
N ARG A 167 1.76 -27.01 6.67
CA ARG A 167 2.87 -26.10 7.01
C ARG A 167 2.40 -24.90 7.83
N ARG A 168 3.30 -24.24 8.57
CA ARG A 168 2.95 -22.96 9.22
C ARG A 168 2.75 -21.87 8.18
N ARG A 169 1.67 -21.10 8.29
CA ARG A 169 1.29 -20.06 7.32
C ARG A 169 1.04 -18.73 8.01
N LEU A 170 1.90 -17.75 7.74
CA LEU A 170 1.76 -16.39 8.22
C LEU A 170 1.18 -15.51 7.12
N GLY A 171 0.03 -14.91 7.38
CA GLY A 171 -0.51 -13.84 6.55
C GLY A 171 -0.15 -12.48 7.13
N LEU A 172 0.48 -11.61 6.35
CA LEU A 172 0.75 -10.23 6.71
C LEU A 172 -0.12 -9.32 5.86
N THR A 173 -0.84 -8.40 6.49
CA THR A 173 -1.64 -7.40 5.78
C THR A 173 -1.91 -6.23 6.69
N ALA A 174 -2.17 -5.06 6.11
CA ALA A 174 -2.72 -3.95 6.86
C ALA A 174 -4.25 -3.92 6.79
N THR A 175 -4.86 -4.88 6.10
CA THR A 175 -6.31 -5.03 6.01
C THR A 175 -6.77 -6.45 5.67
N LEU A 176 -7.91 -6.85 6.20
CA LEU A 176 -8.60 -8.08 5.83
C LEU A 176 -9.74 -7.90 4.83
N ILE A 177 -10.12 -6.66 4.50
CA ILE A 177 -11.23 -6.41 3.57
C ILE A 177 -10.75 -6.63 2.13
N ARG A 178 -11.56 -7.31 1.32
CA ARG A 178 -11.25 -7.55 -0.11
C ARG A 178 -12.28 -6.87 -0.99
N GLU A 179 -11.83 -6.29 -2.10
CA GLU A 179 -12.70 -5.66 -3.09
C GLU A 179 -13.72 -6.62 -3.70
N ASP A 180 -13.35 -7.90 -3.85
CA ASP A 180 -14.21 -8.95 -4.39
C ASP A 180 -15.15 -9.58 -3.34
N GLY A 181 -15.09 -9.12 -2.09
CA GLY A 181 -15.88 -9.63 -0.97
C GLY A 181 -15.52 -11.05 -0.54
N ARG A 182 -14.36 -11.59 -0.96
CA ARG A 182 -13.94 -12.98 -0.69
C ARG A 182 -12.93 -13.11 0.45
N GLU A 183 -13.15 -12.35 1.51
CA GLU A 183 -12.29 -12.33 2.70
C GLU A 183 -12.25 -13.69 3.40
N GLY A 184 -13.40 -14.38 3.41
CA GLY A 184 -13.53 -15.75 3.94
C GLY A 184 -12.58 -16.77 3.30
N ASP A 185 -12.15 -16.54 2.06
CA ASP A 185 -11.22 -17.44 1.35
C ASP A 185 -9.79 -17.30 1.91
N VAL A 186 -9.41 -16.10 2.39
CA VAL A 186 -8.10 -15.87 3.03
C VAL A 186 -8.00 -16.65 4.33
N PHE A 187 -9.03 -16.58 5.18
CA PHE A 187 -9.06 -17.33 6.44
C PHE A 187 -9.09 -18.85 6.22
N SER A 188 -9.71 -19.29 5.12
CA SER A 188 -9.73 -20.70 4.75
C SER A 188 -8.35 -21.21 4.32
N LEU A 189 -7.51 -20.35 3.75
CA LEU A 189 -6.17 -20.72 3.28
C LEU A 189 -5.12 -20.57 4.37
N ILE A 190 -5.02 -19.40 4.96
CA ILE A 190 -3.92 -19.03 5.86
C ILE A 190 -4.28 -19.37 7.30
N GLY A 191 -5.56 -19.34 7.66
CA GLY A 191 -6.04 -19.49 9.03
C GLY A 191 -6.68 -18.20 9.57
N PRO A 192 -7.21 -18.24 10.80
CA PRO A 192 -7.97 -17.12 11.37
C PRO A 192 -7.09 -15.89 11.61
N LYS A 193 -7.72 -14.74 11.88
CA LYS A 193 -7.02 -13.55 12.37
C LYS A 193 -6.42 -13.87 13.76
N ARG A 194 -5.08 -13.84 13.86
CA ARG A 194 -4.33 -14.13 15.11
C ARG A 194 -4.04 -12.88 15.90
N TYR A 195 -3.78 -11.78 15.19
CA TYR A 195 -3.44 -10.52 15.80
C TYR A 195 -3.99 -9.38 14.95
N ASP A 196 -4.44 -8.32 15.61
CA ASP A 196 -4.94 -7.11 14.99
C ASP A 196 -4.52 -5.95 15.89
N ALA A 197 -3.63 -5.10 15.39
CA ALA A 197 -3.33 -3.85 16.07
C ALA A 197 -4.12 -2.71 15.41
N PRO A 198 -5.09 -2.13 16.13
CA PRO A 198 -5.75 -0.91 15.67
C PRO A 198 -4.73 0.19 15.43
N TRP A 199 -4.90 0.92 14.34
CA TRP A 199 -4.04 2.06 13.97
C TRP A 199 -3.85 3.03 15.14
N LYS A 200 -4.96 3.39 15.79
CA LYS A 200 -5.00 4.34 16.90
C LYS A 200 -4.17 3.91 18.11
N ASP A 201 -4.06 2.60 18.36
CA ASP A 201 -3.25 2.10 19.48
C ASP A 201 -1.76 2.25 19.19
N ILE A 202 -1.34 2.01 17.94
CA ILE A 202 0.04 2.17 17.51
C ILE A 202 0.42 3.66 17.41
N GLU A 203 -0.52 4.50 16.95
CA GLU A 203 -0.38 5.95 16.96
C GLU A 203 -0.24 6.51 18.38
N ASN A 204 -1.09 6.09 19.33
CA ASN A 204 -1.01 6.51 20.74
C ASN A 204 0.32 6.12 21.39
N GLN A 205 0.94 5.03 20.93
CA GLN A 205 2.26 4.58 21.37
C GLN A 205 3.41 5.36 20.71
N GLY A 206 3.12 6.32 19.81
CA GLY A 206 4.10 7.17 19.14
C GLY A 206 4.85 6.49 17.99
N TRP A 207 4.38 5.30 17.56
CA TRP A 207 5.05 4.51 16.54
C TRP A 207 4.63 4.85 15.11
N ILE A 208 3.45 5.46 14.97
CA ILE A 208 2.90 5.97 13.71
C ILE A 208 2.46 7.42 13.93
N ALA A 209 2.59 8.21 12.87
CA ALA A 209 2.26 9.62 12.85
C ALA A 209 0.75 9.88 12.87
N PRO A 210 0.25 10.84 13.66
CA PRO A 210 -1.06 11.41 13.43
C PRO A 210 -1.09 12.12 12.07
N ALA A 211 -2.09 11.79 11.25
CA ALA A 211 -2.36 12.50 10.01
C ALA A 211 -3.75 13.14 10.06
N GLU A 212 -3.82 14.44 9.77
CA GLU A 212 -5.08 15.16 9.61
C GLU A 212 -5.61 14.95 8.20
N CYS A 213 -6.78 14.32 8.08
CA CYS A 213 -7.44 14.11 6.80
C CYS A 213 -8.48 15.21 6.55
N VAL A 214 -8.30 15.99 5.49
CA VAL A 214 -9.17 17.11 5.12
C VAL A 214 -9.78 16.87 3.73
N GLU A 215 -11.10 16.74 3.66
CA GLU A 215 -11.86 16.74 2.41
C GLU A 215 -12.28 18.16 2.06
N VAL A 216 -11.74 18.69 0.97
CA VAL A 216 -12.10 20.01 0.45
C VAL A 216 -13.15 19.85 -0.65
N ARG A 217 -14.37 20.30 -0.37
CA ARG A 217 -15.48 20.22 -1.31
C ARG A 217 -15.52 21.45 -2.21
N VAL A 218 -15.43 21.20 -3.51
CA VAL A 218 -15.44 22.20 -4.56
C VAL A 218 -16.82 22.23 -5.21
N THR A 219 -17.39 23.43 -5.32
CA THR A 219 -18.62 23.65 -6.08
C THR A 219 -18.26 23.87 -7.55
N LEU A 220 -18.75 22.99 -8.43
CA LEU A 220 -18.57 23.15 -9.87
C LEU A 220 -19.23 24.45 -10.37
N THR A 221 -18.62 25.07 -11.38
CA THR A 221 -19.26 26.17 -12.11
C THR A 221 -20.51 25.69 -12.84
N ASP A 222 -21.40 26.61 -13.22
CA ASP A 222 -22.61 26.26 -13.99
C ASP A 222 -22.27 25.56 -15.33
N ALA A 223 -21.17 25.95 -15.97
CA ALA A 223 -20.71 25.33 -17.20
C ALA A 223 -20.24 23.88 -16.98
N GLU A 224 -19.41 23.64 -15.95
CA GLU A 224 -18.96 22.30 -15.59
C GLU A 224 -20.11 21.40 -15.12
N ARG A 225 -21.04 21.96 -14.34
CA ARG A 225 -22.24 21.25 -13.87
C ARG A 225 -23.13 20.84 -15.04
N MET A 226 -23.31 21.71 -16.03
CA MET A 226 -24.05 21.39 -17.23
C MET A 226 -23.36 20.27 -18.03
N ALA A 227 -22.04 20.41 -18.26
CA ALA A 227 -21.26 19.39 -18.97
C ALA A 227 -21.36 18.02 -18.28
N TYR A 228 -21.22 17.98 -16.95
CA TYR A 228 -21.38 16.78 -16.14
C TYR A 228 -22.79 16.18 -16.23
N ALA A 229 -23.84 17.01 -16.15
CA ALA A 229 -25.23 16.54 -16.19
C ALA A 229 -25.60 15.91 -17.53
N THR A 230 -25.05 16.44 -18.63
CA THR A 230 -25.29 15.92 -19.99
C THR A 230 -24.34 14.80 -20.40
N ALA A 231 -23.33 14.48 -19.57
CA ALA A 231 -22.34 13.46 -19.90
C ALA A 231 -22.90 12.05 -19.81
N GLU A 232 -22.33 11.17 -20.64
CA GLU A 232 -22.56 9.74 -20.57
C GLU A 232 -22.10 9.19 -19.20
N PRO A 233 -22.78 8.16 -18.66
CA PRO A 233 -22.49 7.65 -17.32
C PRO A 233 -21.03 7.28 -17.07
N GLU A 234 -20.33 6.79 -18.09
CA GLU A 234 -18.91 6.40 -18.03
C GLU A 234 -17.94 7.58 -17.92
N ASP A 235 -18.31 8.76 -18.46
CA ASP A 235 -17.47 9.96 -18.46
C ASP A 235 -17.71 10.87 -17.24
N ARG A 236 -18.87 10.74 -16.60
CA ARG A 236 -19.28 11.59 -15.46
C ARG A 236 -18.21 11.67 -14.38
N TYR A 237 -17.65 10.51 -13.97
CA TYR A 237 -16.64 10.51 -12.94
C TYR A 237 -15.38 11.27 -13.37
N ARG A 238 -14.90 11.04 -14.59
CA ARG A 238 -13.72 11.73 -15.11
C ARG A 238 -13.96 13.24 -15.12
N LEU A 239 -15.07 13.71 -15.66
CA LEU A 239 -15.41 15.13 -15.74
C LEU A 239 -15.46 15.80 -14.35
N ALA A 240 -16.05 15.14 -13.36
CA ALA A 240 -16.08 15.64 -11.99
C ALA A 240 -14.68 15.62 -11.34
N ALA A 241 -13.94 14.53 -11.52
CA ALA A 241 -12.62 14.35 -10.93
C ALA A 241 -11.59 15.34 -11.49
N THR A 242 -11.68 15.67 -12.78
CA THR A 242 -10.78 16.58 -13.52
C THR A 242 -11.35 17.98 -13.71
N ALA A 243 -12.35 18.39 -12.92
CA ALA A 243 -12.95 19.71 -13.03
C ALA A 243 -11.91 20.83 -12.84
N HIS A 244 -11.92 21.82 -13.72
CA HIS A 244 -10.96 22.92 -13.75
C HIS A 244 -11.03 23.77 -12.47
N THR A 245 -12.22 23.91 -11.87
CA THR A 245 -12.41 24.62 -10.60
C THR A 245 -11.56 24.06 -9.44
N LYS A 246 -11.10 22.81 -9.53
CA LYS A 246 -10.21 22.23 -8.52
C LYS A 246 -8.81 22.87 -8.51
N LEU A 247 -8.34 23.46 -9.61
CA LEU A 247 -6.98 24.01 -9.72
C LEU A 247 -6.68 25.08 -8.68
N ALA A 248 -7.60 26.04 -8.50
CA ALA A 248 -7.45 27.12 -7.53
C ALA A 248 -7.34 26.59 -6.10
N VAL A 249 -8.10 25.54 -5.78
CA VAL A 249 -8.07 24.88 -4.48
C VAL A 249 -6.74 24.17 -4.26
N ILE A 250 -6.23 23.46 -5.28
CA ILE A 250 -4.93 22.79 -5.22
C ILE A 250 -3.81 23.83 -5.00
N SER A 251 -3.84 24.98 -5.70
CA SER A 251 -2.88 26.07 -5.47
C SER A 251 -2.95 26.61 -4.05
N SER A 252 -4.15 26.89 -3.53
CA SER A 252 -4.33 27.37 -2.16
C SER A 252 -3.79 26.39 -1.11
N ILE A 253 -4.01 25.08 -1.29
CA ILE A 253 -3.42 24.05 -0.41
C ILE A 253 -1.89 24.12 -0.48
N VAL A 254 -1.31 24.21 -1.67
CA VAL A 254 0.16 24.29 -1.87
C VAL A 254 0.77 25.56 -1.25
N GLU A 255 0.04 26.68 -1.28
CA GLU A 255 0.45 27.97 -0.71
C GLU A 255 0.35 28.01 0.82
N ARG A 256 -0.60 27.28 1.41
CA ARG A 256 -0.73 27.13 2.89
C ARG A 256 0.41 26.35 3.53
N HIS A 257 1.18 25.63 2.72
CA HIS A 257 2.27 24.75 3.14
C HIS A 257 3.62 25.15 2.52
N PRO A 258 4.08 26.41 2.71
CA PRO A 258 5.23 26.96 1.98
C PRO A 258 6.55 26.23 2.25
N ASP A 259 6.70 25.68 3.45
CA ASP A 259 7.94 25.01 3.92
C ASP A 259 7.85 23.48 3.87
N ASP A 260 6.76 22.92 3.35
CA ASP A 260 6.51 21.48 3.36
C ASP A 260 6.74 20.88 1.96
N GLN A 261 7.29 19.66 1.93
CA GLN A 261 7.32 18.83 0.73
C GLN A 261 5.90 18.29 0.46
N ILE A 262 5.40 18.55 -0.74
CA ILE A 262 4.00 18.28 -1.13
C ILE A 262 3.95 17.29 -2.28
N LEU A 263 3.24 16.18 -2.06
CA LEU A 263 2.97 15.18 -3.08
C LEU A 263 1.55 15.33 -3.61
N VAL A 264 1.39 15.68 -4.89
CA VAL A 264 0.08 15.76 -5.56
C VAL A 264 -0.18 14.47 -6.34
N ILE A 265 -1.31 13.81 -6.09
CA ILE A 265 -1.61 12.47 -6.60
C ILE A 265 -2.92 12.48 -7.38
N GLY A 266 -2.89 11.94 -8.60
CA GLY A 266 -4.10 11.79 -9.42
C GLY A 266 -4.05 10.60 -10.38
N ALA A 267 -5.20 10.29 -10.95
CA ALA A 267 -5.38 9.14 -11.85
C ALA A 267 -5.26 9.49 -13.34
N TYR A 268 -5.53 10.74 -13.71
CA TYR A 268 -5.66 11.18 -15.11
C TYR A 268 -4.45 12.02 -15.53
N LEU A 269 -3.73 11.60 -16.58
CA LEU A 269 -2.46 12.23 -16.98
C LEU A 269 -2.62 13.68 -17.43
N ASP A 270 -3.66 13.95 -18.22
CA ASP A 270 -4.06 15.29 -18.67
C ASP A 270 -4.30 16.23 -17.49
N GLN A 271 -4.98 15.75 -16.44
CA GLN A 271 -5.17 16.53 -15.21
C GLN A 271 -3.85 16.81 -14.49
N LEU A 272 -2.94 15.84 -14.41
CA LEU A 272 -1.65 16.01 -13.74
C LEU A 272 -0.77 17.03 -14.46
N GLU A 273 -0.77 17.01 -15.79
CA GLU A 273 -0.06 17.98 -16.62
C GLU A 273 -0.64 19.39 -16.43
N GLU A 274 -1.98 19.53 -16.42
CA GLU A 274 -2.65 20.80 -16.18
C GLU A 274 -2.33 21.37 -14.78
N VAL A 275 -2.36 20.52 -13.75
CA VAL A 275 -2.01 20.91 -12.37
C VAL A 275 -0.55 21.31 -12.26
N ALA A 276 0.37 20.54 -12.87
CA ALA A 276 1.78 20.89 -12.86
C ALA A 276 2.06 22.22 -13.56
N ALA A 277 1.38 22.49 -14.68
CA ALA A 277 1.49 23.76 -15.39
C ALA A 277 0.94 24.93 -14.55
N HIS A 278 -0.23 24.74 -13.93
CA HIS A 278 -0.86 25.74 -13.07
C HIS A 278 0.04 26.10 -11.87
N LEU A 279 0.56 25.09 -11.16
CA LEU A 279 1.45 25.29 -10.01
C LEU A 279 2.83 25.84 -10.40
N GLY A 280 3.29 25.55 -11.62
CA GLY A 280 4.55 26.02 -12.16
C GLY A 280 4.55 27.46 -12.68
N GLY A 281 3.38 28.10 -12.78
CA GLY A 281 3.23 29.42 -13.40
C GLY A 281 3.40 29.42 -14.93
N GLY A 282 3.27 28.25 -15.57
CA GLY A 282 3.43 28.07 -17.02
C GLY A 282 2.12 28.07 -17.81
N THR A 283 2.21 28.18 -19.13
CA THR A 283 1.10 27.89 -20.07
C THR A 283 1.28 26.46 -20.60
N PRO A 284 0.23 25.65 -20.81
CA PRO A 284 0.37 24.30 -21.39
C PRO A 284 1.06 24.39 -22.76
N GLY A 285 2.31 23.90 -22.83
CA GLY A 285 3.12 23.97 -24.03
C GLY A 285 3.25 22.62 -24.72
N THR A 286 3.08 22.61 -26.04
CA THR A 286 3.52 21.56 -26.96
C THR A 286 4.94 21.11 -26.61
N GLU A 287 5.15 19.78 -26.52
CA GLU A 287 6.45 19.13 -26.27
C GLU A 287 6.90 18.94 -24.80
N GLY A 288 5.98 18.64 -23.88
CA GLY A 288 6.29 17.78 -22.72
C GLY A 288 7.29 18.31 -21.68
N VAL A 289 7.64 19.59 -21.72
CA VAL A 289 8.44 20.26 -20.68
C VAL A 289 7.58 21.35 -20.04
N VAL A 290 6.94 21.00 -18.92
CA VAL A 290 6.33 21.97 -18.02
C VAL A 290 7.46 22.63 -17.23
N THR A 291 7.63 23.94 -17.38
CA THR A 291 8.49 24.73 -16.49
C THR A 291 7.76 24.87 -15.14
N GLY A 292 8.36 24.37 -14.06
CA GLY A 292 7.86 24.55 -12.70
C GLY A 292 7.83 23.27 -11.84
N VAL A 293 6.80 22.44 -12.00
CA VAL A 293 6.57 21.25 -11.15
C VAL A 293 6.70 19.95 -11.96
N PRO A 294 7.60 19.01 -11.60
CA PRO A 294 7.77 17.74 -12.30
C PRO A 294 6.56 16.81 -12.16
N VAL A 295 6.25 16.08 -13.24
CA VAL A 295 5.23 15.03 -13.29
C VAL A 295 5.89 13.66 -13.47
N ILE A 296 5.58 12.72 -12.58
CA ILE A 296 6.01 11.32 -12.69
C ILE A 296 4.82 10.47 -13.14
N GLN A 297 4.99 9.78 -14.25
CA GLN A 297 4.00 8.92 -14.87
C GLN A 297 4.58 7.53 -15.19
N GLY A 298 3.73 6.63 -15.70
CA GLY A 298 4.13 5.25 -16.02
C GLY A 298 5.25 5.17 -17.06
N SER A 299 5.28 6.12 -18.01
CA SER A 299 6.32 6.24 -19.04
C SER A 299 7.61 6.89 -18.55
N THR A 300 7.65 7.46 -17.33
CA THR A 300 8.86 8.08 -16.78
C THR A 300 9.95 7.01 -16.58
N PRO A 301 11.16 7.17 -17.15
CA PRO A 301 12.24 6.21 -16.97
C PRO A 301 12.65 6.03 -15.50
N ASN A 302 13.03 4.81 -15.09
CA ASN A 302 13.39 4.51 -13.69
C ASN A 302 14.49 5.43 -13.14
N LYS A 303 15.54 5.68 -13.93
CA LYS A 303 16.65 6.56 -13.56
C LYS A 303 16.18 8.00 -13.28
N GLU A 304 15.27 8.51 -14.11
CA GLU A 304 14.73 9.85 -13.96
C GLU A 304 13.79 9.93 -12.75
N ARG A 305 12.98 8.90 -12.54
CA ARG A 305 12.12 8.78 -11.38
C ARG A 305 12.93 8.78 -10.07
N GLU A 306 14.00 7.99 -10.00
CA GLU A 306 14.90 7.95 -8.84
C GLU A 306 15.52 9.31 -8.56
N ARG A 307 16.02 10.00 -9.60
CA ARG A 307 16.55 11.37 -9.50
C ARG A 307 15.52 12.32 -8.89
N LEU A 308 14.30 12.37 -9.42
CA LEU A 308 13.25 13.27 -8.95
C LEU A 308 12.81 12.95 -7.51
N PHE A 309 12.76 11.68 -7.13
CA PHE A 309 12.47 11.29 -5.75
C PHE A 309 13.59 11.67 -4.79
N ASP A 310 14.86 11.58 -5.20
CA ASP A 310 15.98 12.02 -4.37
C ASP A 310 16.03 13.54 -4.22
N GLU A 311 15.77 14.29 -5.30
CA GLU A 311 15.63 15.75 -5.26
C GLU A 311 14.46 16.18 -4.35
N PHE A 312 13.34 15.46 -4.43
CA PHE A 312 12.21 15.66 -3.53
C PHE A 312 12.63 15.38 -2.08
N ARG A 313 13.24 14.24 -1.75
CA ARG A 313 13.71 13.89 -0.39
C ARG A 313 14.68 14.92 0.18
N ARG A 314 15.58 15.47 -0.65
CA ARG A 314 16.53 16.53 -0.24
C ARG A 314 15.89 17.91 -0.08
N GLY A 315 14.64 18.08 -0.50
CA GLY A 315 13.92 19.36 -0.46
C GLY A 315 14.30 20.32 -1.59
N GLU A 316 15.08 19.86 -2.57
CA GLU A 316 15.41 20.62 -3.78
C GLU A 316 14.16 20.81 -4.65
N GLN A 317 13.30 19.78 -4.67
CA GLN A 317 11.97 19.85 -5.27
C GLN A 317 10.91 19.84 -4.17
N ARG A 318 10.21 20.96 -3.99
CA ARG A 318 9.16 21.09 -2.96
C ARG A 318 7.88 20.34 -3.33
N VAL A 319 7.45 20.46 -4.58
CA VAL A 319 6.18 19.90 -5.05
C VAL A 319 6.45 18.86 -6.14
N LEU A 320 5.81 17.70 -6.04
CA LEU A 320 5.91 16.63 -7.02
C LEU A 320 4.53 16.12 -7.39
N VAL A 321 4.25 15.98 -8.68
CA VAL A 321 2.97 15.46 -9.18
C VAL A 321 3.17 14.03 -9.66
N VAL A 322 2.36 13.08 -9.17
CA VAL A 322 2.55 11.65 -9.44
C VAL A 322 1.24 10.99 -9.89
N SER A 323 1.33 10.16 -10.93
CA SER A 323 0.20 9.38 -11.43
C SER A 323 0.01 8.06 -10.67
N LYS A 324 -1.24 7.62 -10.58
CA LYS A 324 -1.60 6.33 -9.94
C LYS A 324 -0.84 5.13 -10.53
N VAL A 325 -0.51 5.15 -11.83
CA VAL A 325 0.19 4.03 -12.50
C VAL A 325 1.67 3.93 -12.08
N ALA A 326 2.32 5.06 -11.78
CA ALA A 326 3.66 5.06 -11.17
C ALA A 326 3.65 4.52 -9.72
N ASN A 327 2.45 4.42 -9.13
CA ASN A 327 2.24 4.23 -7.71
C ASN A 327 2.23 2.76 -7.26
N PHE A 328 1.90 1.80 -8.15
CA PHE A 328 1.72 0.38 -7.74
C PHE A 328 2.99 -0.42 -7.52
N SER A 329 4.13 0.08 -7.98
CA SER A 329 5.38 -0.69 -8.01
C SER A 329 6.51 -0.05 -7.22
N ILE A 330 6.31 1.08 -6.53
CA ILE A 330 7.43 1.93 -6.11
C ILE A 330 7.19 2.58 -4.74
N ASP A 331 8.26 2.68 -3.96
CA ASP A 331 8.35 3.38 -2.68
C ASP A 331 8.26 4.90 -2.93
N LEU A 332 7.10 5.49 -2.64
CA LEU A 332 6.91 6.93 -2.71
C LEU A 332 7.81 7.61 -1.67
N PRO A 333 8.38 8.79 -1.96
CA PRO A 333 9.12 9.53 -0.95
C PRO A 333 8.17 9.98 0.17
N GLU A 334 8.72 10.05 1.39
CA GLU A 334 8.04 10.62 2.54
C GLU A 334 7.72 12.10 2.27
N ALA A 335 6.50 12.53 2.59
CA ALA A 335 6.01 13.89 2.43
C ALA A 335 5.23 14.31 3.68
N ALA A 336 5.32 15.60 4.04
CA ALA A 336 4.53 16.16 5.13
C ALA A 336 3.07 16.42 4.69
N VAL A 337 2.86 16.67 3.39
CA VAL A 337 1.56 16.97 2.81
C VAL A 337 1.32 16.10 1.58
N ALA A 338 0.17 15.42 1.53
CA ALA A 338 -0.30 14.72 0.34
C ALA A 338 -1.63 15.30 -0.12
N VAL A 339 -1.79 15.56 -1.42
CA VAL A 339 -2.99 16.13 -2.03
C VAL A 339 -3.52 15.18 -3.10
N GLN A 340 -4.61 14.48 -2.80
CA GLN A 340 -5.31 13.63 -3.77
C GLN A 340 -6.34 14.46 -4.54
N ILE A 341 -6.14 14.59 -5.85
CA ILE A 341 -6.98 15.43 -6.73
C ILE A 341 -7.96 14.62 -7.59
N SER A 342 -7.63 13.35 -7.82
CA SER A 342 -8.50 12.35 -8.43
C SER A 342 -8.14 10.96 -7.92
N GLY A 343 -9.16 10.14 -7.70
CA GLY A 343 -9.01 8.73 -7.37
C GLY A 343 -9.40 7.87 -8.57
N THR A 344 -9.18 6.57 -8.46
CA THR A 344 -9.99 5.61 -9.22
C THR A 344 -10.49 4.59 -8.22
N PHE A 345 -11.64 3.99 -8.53
CA PHE A 345 -12.47 3.03 -7.79
C PHE A 345 -11.78 1.76 -7.23
N GLY A 346 -10.47 1.77 -7.00
CA GLY A 346 -9.73 0.66 -6.40
C GLY A 346 -9.74 0.70 -4.86
N SER A 347 -8.85 -0.12 -4.29
CA SER A 347 -8.86 -0.53 -2.89
C SER A 347 -8.69 0.68 -1.99
N ARG A 348 -9.82 1.09 -1.38
CA ARG A 348 -9.96 2.15 -0.36
C ARG A 348 -8.92 2.01 0.75
N GLN A 349 -8.50 0.77 0.99
CA GLN A 349 -7.59 0.37 2.03
C GLN A 349 -6.14 0.48 1.60
N GLU A 350 -5.87 0.13 0.35
CA GLU A 350 -4.58 0.38 -0.26
C GLU A 350 -4.31 1.89 -0.29
N GLU A 351 -5.30 2.74 -0.61
CA GLU A 351 -5.18 4.20 -0.53
C GLU A 351 -4.80 4.69 0.88
N ALA A 352 -5.53 4.31 1.94
CA ALA A 352 -5.20 4.76 3.30
C ALA A 352 -3.85 4.19 3.81
N GLN A 353 -3.54 2.96 3.46
CA GLN A 353 -2.28 2.32 3.81
C GLN A 353 -1.10 2.98 3.11
N ARG A 354 -1.27 3.41 1.86
CA ARG A 354 -0.28 4.20 1.12
C ARG A 354 -0.13 5.57 1.74
N LEU A 355 -1.23 6.22 2.12
CA LEU A 355 -1.19 7.50 2.81
C LEU A 355 -0.36 7.42 4.08
N GLY A 356 -0.53 6.38 4.89
CA GLY A 356 0.30 6.15 6.06
C GLY A 356 1.78 5.87 5.80
N ARG A 357 2.19 5.49 4.57
CA ARG A 357 3.61 5.35 4.18
C ARG A 357 4.20 6.65 3.66
N VAL A 358 3.38 7.43 2.94
CA VAL A 358 3.79 8.72 2.37
C VAL A 358 3.89 9.75 3.48
N LEU A 359 2.92 9.77 4.39
CA LEU A 359 2.79 10.82 5.39
C LEU A 359 3.71 10.56 6.57
N ARG A 360 4.61 11.49 6.83
CA ARG A 360 5.47 11.47 8.01
C ARG A 360 5.35 12.80 8.76
N PRO A 361 5.27 12.80 10.10
CA PRO A 361 5.22 14.02 10.85
C PRO A 361 6.61 14.65 10.79
N LYS A 362 6.66 15.98 10.84
CA LYS A 362 7.96 16.65 10.79
C LYS A 362 8.73 16.42 12.08
N HIS A 363 10.06 16.51 11.98
CA HIS A 363 10.95 16.47 13.14
C HIS A 363 10.65 17.57 14.19
N ASP A 364 9.93 18.63 13.78
CA ASP A 364 9.46 19.72 14.65
C ASP A 364 8.14 19.39 15.40
N GLY A 365 7.59 18.19 15.21
CA GLY A 365 6.37 17.72 15.87
C GLY A 365 5.06 18.09 15.16
N ARG A 366 5.11 18.77 14.00
CA ARG A 366 3.89 19.04 13.22
C ARG A 366 3.31 17.77 12.60
N GLN A 367 1.98 17.68 12.61
CA GLN A 367 1.23 16.56 12.05
C GLN A 367 1.35 16.54 10.52
N ALA A 368 1.18 15.36 9.94
CA ALA A 368 1.13 15.24 8.49
C ALA A 368 -0.29 15.57 7.99
N HIS A 369 -0.41 16.18 6.81
CA HIS A 369 -1.71 16.59 6.26
C HIS A 369 -2.06 15.79 5.01
N PHE A 370 -3.28 15.26 4.97
CA PHE A 370 -3.84 14.62 3.79
C PHE A 370 -5.06 15.38 3.28
N TYR A 371 -4.93 16.00 2.11
CA TYR A 371 -6.04 16.68 1.45
C TYR A 371 -6.65 15.80 0.37
N THR A 372 -7.97 15.76 0.30
CA THR A 372 -8.72 15.26 -0.87
C THR A 372 -9.54 16.39 -1.46
N VAL A 373 -9.37 16.68 -2.75
CA VAL A 373 -10.16 17.71 -3.45
C VAL A 373 -11.30 17.05 -4.23
N VAL A 374 -12.54 17.33 -3.83
CA VAL A 374 -13.74 16.59 -4.26
C VAL A 374 -14.77 17.52 -4.89
N ALA A 375 -15.30 17.17 -6.06
CA ALA A 375 -16.40 17.90 -6.67
C ALA A 375 -17.75 17.56 -6.00
N ARG A 376 -18.40 18.55 -5.38
CA ARG A 376 -19.69 18.41 -4.69
C ARG A 376 -20.81 18.03 -5.69
N ASP A 377 -21.79 17.27 -5.21
CA ASP A 377 -23.00 16.89 -5.97
C ASP A 377 -22.68 16.10 -7.25
N THR A 378 -21.60 15.31 -7.20
CA THR A 378 -21.17 14.42 -8.29
C THR A 378 -20.80 13.03 -7.78
N LEU A 379 -20.57 12.09 -8.70
CA LEU A 379 -20.01 10.77 -8.41
C LEU A 379 -18.68 10.85 -7.64
N ASP A 380 -17.93 11.94 -7.77
CA ASP A 380 -16.70 12.15 -7.01
C ASP A 380 -16.99 12.27 -5.50
N SER A 381 -18.05 12.97 -5.11
CA SER A 381 -18.49 13.07 -3.72
C SER A 381 -19.08 11.77 -3.17
N ASP A 382 -19.76 10.98 -3.99
CA ASP A 382 -20.25 9.66 -3.59
C ASP A 382 -19.07 8.73 -3.25
N TYR A 383 -18.01 8.77 -4.04
CA TYR A 383 -16.82 7.95 -3.81
C TYR A 383 -16.01 8.46 -2.61
N ALA A 384 -15.93 9.77 -2.43
CA ALA A 384 -15.29 10.35 -1.26
C ALA A 384 -16.00 9.92 0.05
N ALA A 385 -17.33 9.82 0.06
CA ALA A 385 -18.08 9.33 1.22
C ALA A 385 -17.75 7.87 1.61
N HIS A 386 -17.35 7.03 0.65
CA HIS A 386 -16.86 5.69 0.95
C HIS A 386 -15.45 5.70 1.56
N ARG A 387 -14.58 6.61 1.10
CA ARG A 387 -13.25 6.83 1.69
C ARG A 387 -13.35 7.40 3.10
N GLN A 388 -14.21 8.38 3.31
CA GLN A 388 -14.48 8.97 4.63
C GLN A 388 -14.84 7.89 5.64
N ARG A 389 -15.82 7.04 5.32
CA ARG A 389 -16.23 5.93 6.19
C ARG A 389 -15.06 5.03 6.55
N PHE A 390 -14.25 4.67 5.57
CA PHE A 390 -13.09 3.83 5.80
C PHE A 390 -12.03 4.50 6.68
N LEU A 391 -11.64 5.75 6.40
CA LEU A 391 -10.66 6.48 7.21
C LEU A 391 -11.17 6.69 8.66
N ALA A 392 -12.45 6.99 8.82
CA ALA A 392 -13.09 7.11 10.13
C ALA A 392 -13.10 5.76 10.89
N GLU A 393 -13.39 4.64 10.22
CA GLU A 393 -13.30 3.28 10.81
C GLU A 393 -11.87 2.93 11.26
N GLN A 394 -10.85 3.43 10.55
CA GLN A 394 -9.45 3.27 10.96
C GLN A 394 -9.03 4.26 12.07
N GLY A 395 -9.90 5.20 12.44
CA GLY A 395 -9.66 6.15 13.53
C GLY A 395 -8.97 7.46 13.13
N TYR A 396 -8.82 7.76 11.83
CA TYR A 396 -8.26 9.04 11.38
C TYR A 396 -9.19 10.21 11.73
N ALA A 397 -8.58 11.33 12.15
CA ALA A 397 -9.29 12.60 12.24
C ALA A 397 -9.66 13.05 10.82
N TYR A 398 -10.96 13.21 10.57
CA TYR A 398 -11.49 13.54 9.25
C TYR A 398 -12.37 14.78 9.32
N THR A 399 -11.97 15.82 8.58
CA THR A 399 -12.66 17.10 8.52
C THR A 399 -13.12 17.37 7.10
N ILE A 400 -14.37 17.82 6.93
CA ILE A 400 -14.89 18.29 5.64
C ILE A 400 -14.92 19.81 5.69
N VAL A 401 -14.30 20.45 4.70
CA VAL A 401 -14.25 21.92 4.56
C VAL A 401 -14.77 22.34 3.20
N ASP A 402 -15.32 23.55 3.11
CA ASP A 402 -15.68 24.13 1.83
C ASP A 402 -14.44 24.74 1.16
N ALA A 403 -14.34 24.63 -0.16
CA ALA A 403 -13.32 25.30 -0.95
C ALA A 403 -13.31 26.81 -0.69
N ASP A 404 -14.47 27.43 -0.49
CA ASP A 404 -14.58 28.87 -0.23
C ASP A 404 -13.88 29.29 1.07
N ASP A 405 -13.84 28.42 2.07
CA ASP A 405 -13.13 28.69 3.33
C ASP A 405 -11.60 28.59 3.16
N LEU A 406 -11.15 27.78 2.19
CA LEU A 406 -9.74 27.63 1.85
C LEU A 406 -9.24 28.73 0.90
N LEU A 407 -10.11 29.28 0.06
CA LEU A 407 -9.76 30.31 -0.92
C LEU A 407 -9.79 31.73 -0.33
N ARG A 408 -10.31 31.92 0.89
CA ARG A 408 -10.21 33.19 1.60
C ARG A 408 -8.76 33.48 2.02
N PRO A 409 -8.28 34.73 1.90
CA PRO A 409 -7.00 35.13 2.49
C PRO A 409 -7.02 34.86 4.00
N LEU A 410 -5.91 34.32 4.53
CA LEU A 410 -5.70 34.12 5.96
C LEU A 410 -5.73 35.44 6.74
#